data_AF-A0A1Y0HV01-F1
#
_entry.id   AF-A0A1Y0HV01-F1
#
_cell.length_a   1.000
_cell.length_b   1.000
_cell.length_c   1.000
_cell.angle_alpha   90.00
_cell.angle_beta   90.00
_cell.angle_gamma   90.00
#
_symmetry.space_group_name_H-M   'P 1'
#
loop_
_entity.id
_entity.type
_entity.pdbx_description
1 polymer ?
#
loop_
_entity_poly.entity_id
_entity_poly.type
_entity_poly.pdbx_seq_one_letter_code
_entity_poly.pdbx_strand_id
1 'polypeptide(L)'
;MLAREPGPRRARGRCGAGTRCRSARERGAGARRRGSRRDTGARDHDPRPRTPNRPRALRGARVIDRWTWPAYVGVIGGALLFAAFLVPALAWQSRRYGGLSGRRLVGAAAVAVYGVALVAYTLLPLPSGDLAEWCARYGVAGAELVPFHSLADIRRDTAGLGPGATLRSAAVLQVVFNVVLFVPWGLLVRRYLGRGVVVATLSGLAASLLIETTQYTGIFGIIPCSYRVADVDDVLTNTLGALLGALAAPLLLRWMPRAAELEARRGEARPVTVSRRWLGMLLDALLVTVLGVVLQVGYRTVLLLLGRPLPDGTDWPQWLLGTLVPFALVFVVPTFLGSGASWGQRTVWLAPRWAGRPGTTAQRVARAAAGGALWGALGLLADLPTDVPTALAVAGDVAVPVAWLFALVSVVAVPFTPGRRGLSGVVSGAEVVDARETTLSPA
;
A
#
# COMPACT_ATOMS: atom_id res chain seq x y z
N MET A 1 55.49 0.68 -39.64
CA MET A 1 54.42 0.46 -40.64
C MET A 1 53.31 1.44 -40.33
N LEU A 2 53.16 2.56 -41.07
CA LEU A 2 52.47 2.65 -42.38
C LEU A 2 50.98 2.29 -42.24
N ALA A 3 50.06 3.25 -42.03
CA ALA A 3 49.41 4.15 -43.01
C ALA A 3 48.27 3.45 -43.79
N ARG A 4 47.08 4.04 -44.07
CA ARG A 4 46.76 5.42 -44.52
C ARG A 4 45.32 5.86 -44.20
N GLU A 5 45.04 7.17 -44.21
CA GLU A 5 43.71 7.75 -44.55
C GLU A 5 43.57 7.99 -46.09
N PRO A 6 42.44 8.51 -46.62
CA PRO A 6 42.27 9.98 -46.67
C PRO A 6 40.84 10.52 -46.45
N GLY A 7 40.71 11.63 -45.71
CA GLY A 7 39.56 12.56 -45.82
C GLY A 7 39.56 13.35 -47.14
N PRO A 8 38.58 14.24 -47.41
CA PRO A 8 38.73 15.66 -47.00
C PRO A 8 37.36 16.40 -46.81
N ARG A 9 37.16 17.73 -46.68
CA ARG A 9 37.96 18.98 -46.68
C ARG A 9 37.49 19.92 -45.53
N ARG A 10 38.27 20.97 -45.23
CA ARG A 10 37.83 22.25 -44.60
C ARG A 10 38.24 23.41 -45.51
N ALA A 11 37.59 24.57 -45.38
CA ALA A 11 38.15 25.85 -45.84
C ALA A 11 37.82 26.99 -44.87
N ARG A 12 38.86 27.75 -44.46
CA ARG A 12 38.79 29.08 -43.84
C ARG A 12 39.88 29.94 -44.46
N GLY A 13 39.56 31.18 -44.82
CA GLY A 13 40.50 32.26 -45.16
C GLY A 13 39.72 33.58 -45.05
N ARG A 14 40.10 34.53 -44.19
CA ARG A 14 41.30 35.38 -44.12
C ARG A 14 41.12 36.68 -44.92
N CYS A 15 41.09 37.80 -44.20
CA CYS A 15 41.59 39.11 -44.63
C CYS A 15 42.53 39.65 -43.55
N GLY A 16 43.52 40.46 -43.94
CA GLY A 16 44.48 41.07 -43.01
C GLY A 16 45.30 42.16 -43.71
N ALA A 17 46.05 42.90 -42.88
CA ALA A 17 46.95 44.01 -43.24
C ALA A 17 46.29 45.28 -43.84
N GLY A 18 46.30 46.38 -43.08
CA GLY A 18 45.91 47.71 -43.60
C GLY A 18 45.50 48.72 -42.51
N THR A 19 46.48 49.48 -42.01
CA THR A 19 46.32 50.79 -41.35
C THR A 19 45.77 50.85 -39.90
N ARG A 20 46.28 51.84 -39.15
CA ARG A 20 45.84 52.34 -37.82
C ARG A 20 44.54 53.19 -38.00
N CYS A 21 43.84 53.79 -37.03
CA CYS A 21 44.05 54.07 -35.60
C CYS A 21 42.72 54.52 -34.92
N ARG A 22 42.69 54.49 -33.57
CA ARG A 22 41.96 55.32 -32.58
C ARG A 22 40.74 56.24 -32.96
N SER A 23 39.64 56.01 -32.23
CA SER A 23 38.77 56.95 -31.46
C SER A 23 38.36 58.37 -31.94
N ALA A 24 37.05 58.64 -31.90
CA ALA A 24 36.37 59.84 -31.36
C ALA A 24 34.86 59.45 -31.13
N ARG A 25 34.05 59.91 -30.15
CA ARG A 25 33.64 61.29 -29.75
C ARG A 25 33.11 62.09 -30.96
N GLU A 26 32.02 62.85 -30.93
CA GLU A 26 31.18 63.38 -29.83
C GLU A 26 29.92 64.08 -30.41
N ARG A 27 28.86 64.28 -29.59
CA ARG A 27 27.79 65.32 -29.74
C ARG A 27 26.91 65.25 -31.01
N GLY A 28 25.68 65.79 -31.06
CA GLY A 28 24.85 66.41 -30.03
C GLY A 28 23.87 67.44 -30.64
N ALA A 29 22.67 67.58 -30.03
CA ALA A 29 21.60 68.53 -30.40
C ALA A 29 20.95 68.36 -31.80
N GLY A 30 19.70 68.77 -32.05
CA GLY A 30 18.65 69.27 -31.15
C GLY A 30 17.60 70.12 -31.89
N ALA A 31 16.42 70.32 -31.26
CA ALA A 31 15.37 71.29 -31.65
C ALA A 31 14.61 71.07 -33.00
N ARG A 32 13.35 71.51 -33.22
CA ARG A 32 12.14 71.79 -32.38
C ARG A 32 10.97 72.17 -33.35
N ARG A 33 9.71 72.15 -32.86
CA ARG A 33 8.47 72.77 -33.43
C ARG A 33 7.88 72.13 -34.71
N ARG A 34 6.59 72.35 -35.08
CA ARG A 34 5.28 72.39 -34.36
C ARG A 34 4.14 72.56 -35.40
N GLY A 35 2.99 71.90 -35.22
CA GLY A 35 1.75 72.09 -36.04
C GLY A 35 1.65 71.17 -37.28
N SER A 36 0.50 70.96 -37.93
CA SER A 36 -0.89 71.38 -37.61
C SER A 36 -1.92 70.62 -38.49
N ARG A 37 -3.00 70.10 -37.87
CA ARG A 37 -4.33 69.72 -38.43
C ARG A 37 -4.45 68.66 -39.56
N ARG A 38 -5.41 67.72 -39.35
CA ARG A 38 -6.40 67.07 -40.28
C ARG A 38 -5.92 66.56 -41.67
N ASP A 39 -6.40 65.46 -42.23
CA ASP A 39 -7.68 64.74 -42.04
C ASP A 39 -7.60 63.26 -42.50
N THR A 40 -8.66 62.48 -42.24
CA THR A 40 -9.10 61.22 -42.92
C THR A 40 -8.09 60.14 -43.39
N GLY A 41 -8.38 58.86 -43.10
CA GLY A 41 -8.04 57.76 -44.04
C GLY A 41 -7.62 56.40 -43.46
N ALA A 42 -8.48 55.40 -43.63
CA ALA A 42 -8.21 53.96 -43.82
C ALA A 42 -7.01 53.25 -43.14
N ARG A 43 -7.36 52.34 -42.21
CA ARG A 43 -6.87 50.96 -42.03
C ARG A 43 -5.45 50.58 -42.52
N ASP A 44 -4.66 50.06 -41.59
CA ASP A 44 -3.80 48.90 -41.88
C ASP A 44 -3.77 47.93 -40.68
N HIS A 45 -3.68 46.63 -40.93
CA HIS A 45 -3.80 45.56 -39.91
C HIS A 45 -2.44 44.86 -39.66
N ASP A 46 -1.88 44.95 -38.44
CA ASP A 46 -0.80 44.07 -37.95
C ASP A 46 -1.38 42.90 -37.12
N PRO A 47 -1.40 41.65 -37.62
CA PRO A 47 -1.94 40.50 -36.91
C PRO A 47 -0.87 39.80 -36.06
N ARG A 48 -0.53 40.36 -34.89
CA ARG A 48 0.20 39.61 -33.85
C ARG A 48 -0.76 38.73 -33.05
N PRO A 49 -0.55 37.39 -32.97
CA PRO A 49 -1.43 36.52 -32.20
C PRO A 49 -1.29 36.81 -30.70
N ARG A 50 -2.35 37.39 -30.10
CA ARG A 50 -2.49 37.46 -28.65
C ARG A 50 -2.64 36.04 -28.10
N THR A 51 -1.70 35.59 -27.28
CA THR A 51 -1.83 34.32 -26.56
C THR A 51 -3.10 34.34 -25.69
N PRO A 52 -4.01 33.36 -25.81
CA PRO A 52 -5.24 33.35 -25.04
C PRO A 52 -4.94 33.27 -23.54
N ASN A 53 -5.49 34.22 -22.78
CA ASN A 53 -5.34 34.27 -21.34
C ASN A 53 -6.09 33.06 -20.74
N ARG A 54 -5.38 31.96 -20.45
CA ARG A 54 -6.00 30.71 -19.94
C ARG A 54 -6.87 31.04 -18.72
N PRO A 55 -8.19 30.72 -18.75
CA PRO A 55 -9.13 31.14 -17.72
C PRO A 55 -8.72 30.65 -16.33
N ARG A 56 -8.95 31.48 -15.30
CA ARG A 56 -8.59 31.18 -13.90
C ARG A 56 -9.10 29.80 -13.44
N ALA A 57 -10.28 29.38 -13.92
CA ALA A 57 -10.83 28.05 -13.67
C ALA A 57 -9.89 26.89 -14.06
N LEU A 58 -9.21 26.97 -15.22
CA LEU A 58 -8.24 25.94 -15.67
C LEU A 58 -6.91 25.97 -14.91
N ARG A 59 -6.64 27.02 -14.13
CA ARG A 59 -5.53 27.03 -13.15
C ARG A 59 -6.00 26.48 -11.80
N GLY A 60 -7.18 26.89 -11.33
CA GLY A 60 -7.80 26.37 -10.11
C GLY A 60 -7.99 24.86 -10.15
N ALA A 61 -8.56 24.33 -11.24
CA ALA A 61 -8.71 22.89 -11.45
C ALA A 61 -7.37 22.15 -11.36
N ARG A 62 -6.33 22.59 -12.09
CA ARG A 62 -4.98 21.98 -12.03
C ARG A 62 -4.28 22.12 -10.67
N VAL A 63 -4.66 23.10 -9.85
CA VAL A 63 -4.12 23.24 -8.49
C VAL A 63 -4.84 22.29 -7.54
N ILE A 64 -6.17 22.19 -7.62
CA ILE A 64 -6.95 21.21 -6.84
C ILE A 64 -6.48 19.79 -7.17
N ASP A 65 -6.40 19.44 -8.45
CA ASP A 65 -5.99 18.12 -8.96
C ASP A 65 -4.59 17.69 -8.47
N ARG A 66 -3.67 18.66 -8.36
CA ARG A 66 -2.30 18.45 -7.85
C ARG A 66 -2.24 18.09 -6.36
N TRP A 67 -3.24 18.47 -5.56
CA TRP A 67 -3.29 18.17 -4.12
C TRP A 67 -4.26 17.03 -3.79
N THR A 68 -5.33 16.86 -4.56
CA THR A 68 -6.28 15.75 -4.38
C THR A 68 -5.64 14.40 -4.70
N TRP A 69 -4.84 14.29 -5.75
CA TRP A 69 -4.20 13.01 -6.10
C TRP A 69 -3.26 12.48 -5.00
N PRO A 70 -2.29 13.25 -4.47
CA PRO A 70 -1.49 12.84 -3.31
C PRO A 70 -2.33 12.57 -2.06
N ALA A 71 -3.42 13.32 -1.82
CA ALA A 71 -4.29 13.10 -0.67
C ALA A 71 -5.06 11.78 -0.77
N TYR A 72 -5.63 11.44 -1.93
CA TYR A 72 -6.30 10.16 -2.14
C TYR A 72 -5.33 8.98 -2.06
N VAL A 73 -4.19 9.05 -2.75
CA VAL A 73 -3.16 8.00 -2.70
C VAL A 73 -2.61 7.82 -1.28
N GLY A 74 -2.33 8.92 -0.57
CA GLY A 74 -1.82 8.88 0.80
C GLY A 74 -2.83 8.37 1.82
N VAL A 75 -4.07 8.85 1.80
CA VAL A 75 -5.11 8.49 2.77
C VAL A 75 -5.70 7.11 2.47
N ILE A 76 -6.14 6.85 1.24
CA ILE A 76 -6.75 5.57 0.87
C ILE A 76 -5.68 4.47 0.81
N GLY A 77 -4.56 4.71 0.11
CA GLY A 77 -3.45 3.76 0.04
C GLY A 77 -2.84 3.48 1.42
N GLY A 78 -2.65 4.52 2.25
CA GLY A 78 -2.21 4.38 3.63
C GLY A 78 -3.18 3.59 4.50
N ALA A 79 -4.49 3.82 4.39
CA ALA A 79 -5.51 3.06 5.12
C ALA A 79 -5.59 1.59 4.68
N LEU A 80 -5.48 1.32 3.37
CA LEU A 80 -5.44 -0.04 2.82
C LEU A 80 -4.20 -0.80 3.29
N LEU A 81 -3.02 -0.19 3.21
CA LEU A 81 -1.78 -0.77 3.75
C LEU A 81 -1.85 -0.99 5.26
N PHE A 82 -2.41 -0.02 6.02
CA PHE A 82 -2.61 -0.16 7.46
C PHE A 82 -3.50 -1.37 7.79
N ALA A 83 -4.61 -1.56 7.07
CA ALA A 83 -5.47 -2.73 7.21
C ALA A 83 -4.76 -4.03 6.81
N ALA A 84 -3.97 -4.01 5.73
CA ALA A 84 -3.19 -5.15 5.24
C ALA A 84 -2.10 -5.62 6.24
N PHE A 85 -1.55 -4.72 7.06
CA PHE A 85 -0.67 -5.12 8.17
C PHE A 85 -1.45 -5.47 9.44
N LEU A 86 -2.46 -4.69 9.81
CA LEU A 86 -3.18 -4.86 11.08
C LEU A 86 -3.99 -6.15 11.11
N VAL A 87 -4.81 -6.43 10.09
CA VAL A 87 -5.77 -7.55 10.14
C VAL A 87 -5.06 -8.91 10.20
N PRO A 88 -4.01 -9.20 9.40
CA PRO A 88 -3.22 -10.42 9.56
C PRO A 88 -2.50 -10.49 10.91
N ALA A 89 -2.02 -9.37 11.44
CA ALA A 89 -1.41 -9.33 12.78
C ALA A 89 -2.41 -9.70 13.90
N LEU A 90 -3.66 -9.22 13.81
CA LEU A 90 -4.74 -9.59 14.74
C LEU A 90 -5.16 -11.05 14.59
N ALA A 91 -5.30 -11.54 13.34
CA ALA A 91 -5.61 -12.94 13.05
C ALA A 91 -4.53 -13.88 13.61
N TRP A 92 -3.26 -13.57 13.33
CA TRP A 92 -2.11 -14.31 13.83
C TRP A 92 -2.07 -14.31 15.36
N GLN A 93 -2.21 -13.15 16.02
CA GLN A 93 -2.27 -13.09 17.49
C GLN A 93 -3.40 -13.96 18.05
N SER A 94 -4.61 -13.86 17.48
CA SER A 94 -5.76 -14.65 17.89
C SER A 94 -5.50 -16.15 17.77
N ARG A 95 -4.95 -16.62 16.63
CA ARG A 95 -4.57 -18.04 16.46
C ARG A 95 -3.45 -18.45 17.41
N ARG A 96 -2.43 -17.62 17.59
CA ARG A 96 -1.20 -17.92 18.34
C ARG A 96 -1.41 -17.96 19.85
N TYR A 97 -2.23 -17.04 20.38
CA TYR A 97 -2.40 -16.77 21.82
C TYR A 97 -3.83 -17.01 22.32
N GLY A 98 -4.76 -17.43 21.45
CA GLY A 98 -6.13 -17.75 21.83
C GLY A 98 -6.99 -16.53 22.17
N GLY A 99 -6.57 -15.33 21.77
CA GLY A 99 -7.23 -14.07 22.11
C GLY A 99 -6.31 -12.87 21.94
N LEU A 100 -6.86 -11.68 22.15
CA LEU A 100 -6.17 -10.41 21.96
C LEU A 100 -5.93 -9.73 23.31
N SER A 101 -4.66 -9.46 23.63
CA SER A 101 -4.31 -8.64 24.79
C SER A 101 -4.34 -7.16 24.40
N GLY A 102 -5.00 -6.30 25.19
CA GLY A 102 -5.05 -4.85 24.90
C GLY A 102 -3.67 -4.22 24.70
N ARG A 103 -2.66 -4.63 25.48
CA ARG A 103 -1.28 -4.18 25.29
C ARG A 103 -0.68 -4.66 23.97
N ARG A 104 -1.04 -5.85 23.50
CA ARG A 104 -0.62 -6.33 22.16
C ARG A 104 -1.46 -5.79 21.02
N LEU A 105 -2.65 -5.23 21.26
CA LEU A 105 -3.38 -4.44 20.26
C LEU A 105 -2.64 -3.14 19.94
N VAL A 106 -2.12 -2.45 20.96
CA VAL A 106 -1.22 -1.30 20.76
C VAL A 106 0.02 -1.72 19.96
N GLY A 107 0.61 -2.88 20.29
CA GLY A 107 1.69 -3.49 19.50
C GLY A 107 1.31 -3.76 18.04
N ALA A 108 0.12 -4.30 17.77
CA ALA A 108 -0.35 -4.57 16.41
C ALA A 108 -0.63 -3.29 15.61
N ALA A 109 -1.19 -2.26 16.25
CA ALA A 109 -1.35 -0.94 15.65
C ALA A 109 0.01 -0.31 15.33
N ALA A 110 1.00 -0.43 16.23
CA ALA A 110 2.36 0.03 15.99
C ALA A 110 3.04 -0.73 14.84
N VAL A 111 2.84 -2.06 14.72
CA VAL A 111 3.28 -2.86 13.56
C VAL A 111 2.67 -2.31 12.27
N ALA A 112 1.37 -1.99 12.27
CA ALA A 112 0.68 -1.50 11.09
C ALA A 112 1.11 -0.07 10.68
N VAL A 113 1.23 0.87 11.63
CA VAL A 113 1.78 2.21 11.36
C VAL A 113 3.23 2.09 10.84
N TYR A 114 4.05 1.25 11.48
CA TYR A 114 5.44 1.04 11.07
C TYR A 114 5.54 0.42 9.67
N GLY A 115 4.72 -0.59 9.35
CA GLY A 115 4.68 -1.19 8.02
C GLY A 115 4.29 -0.19 6.93
N VAL A 116 3.29 0.66 7.18
CA VAL A 116 2.90 1.76 6.27
C VAL A 116 4.06 2.74 6.10
N ALA A 117 4.70 3.17 7.20
CA ALA A 117 5.82 4.09 7.16
C ALA A 117 7.03 3.51 6.41
N LEU A 118 7.37 2.24 6.65
CA LEU A 118 8.47 1.55 5.97
C LEU A 118 8.22 1.48 4.46
N VAL A 119 7.03 1.06 4.03
CA VAL A 119 6.64 1.05 2.61
C VAL A 119 6.68 2.46 2.01
N ALA A 120 6.16 3.46 2.73
CA ALA A 120 6.14 4.84 2.25
C ALA A 120 7.54 5.43 2.05
N TYR A 121 8.42 5.31 3.05
CA TYR A 121 9.77 5.89 2.98
C TYR A 121 10.70 5.16 2.00
N THR A 122 10.48 3.87 1.75
CA THR A 122 11.33 3.06 0.87
C THR A 122 10.88 3.05 -0.59
N LEU A 123 9.58 3.17 -0.88
CA LEU A 123 9.04 3.05 -2.24
C LEU A 123 8.43 4.33 -2.82
N LEU A 124 8.09 5.35 -2.01
CA LEU A 124 7.49 6.59 -2.52
C LEU A 124 8.53 7.71 -2.74
N PRO A 125 8.33 8.62 -3.70
CA PRO A 125 7.26 8.63 -4.71
C PRO A 125 7.49 7.57 -5.79
N LEU A 126 6.41 6.89 -6.20
CA LEU A 126 6.45 6.04 -7.38
C LEU A 126 6.50 6.89 -8.66
N PRO A 127 7.19 6.44 -9.72
CA PRO A 127 7.06 6.99 -11.07
C PRO A 127 5.60 7.08 -11.53
N SER A 128 5.27 8.11 -12.30
CA SER A 128 3.92 8.39 -12.75
C SER A 128 3.92 9.05 -14.13
N GLY A 129 2.94 8.73 -14.97
CA GLY A 129 2.88 9.16 -16.36
C GLY A 129 3.50 8.13 -17.29
N ASP A 130 4.14 8.57 -18.38
CA ASP A 130 4.91 7.69 -19.26
C ASP A 130 6.17 7.20 -18.53
N LEU A 131 6.24 5.89 -18.26
CA LEU A 131 7.36 5.27 -17.55
C LEU A 131 8.65 5.29 -18.38
N ALA A 132 8.58 5.26 -19.71
CA ALA A 132 9.77 5.32 -20.56
C ALA A 132 10.37 6.74 -20.56
N GLU A 133 9.54 7.78 -20.68
CA GLU A 133 10.01 9.17 -20.54
C GLU A 133 10.54 9.43 -19.12
N TRP A 134 9.84 8.94 -18.09
CA TRP A 134 10.28 9.09 -16.70
C TRP A 134 11.65 8.42 -16.47
N CYS A 135 11.81 7.16 -16.92
CA CYS A 135 13.07 6.43 -16.78
C CYS A 135 14.21 7.05 -17.58
N ALA A 136 13.96 7.56 -18.79
CA ALA A 136 14.98 8.27 -19.57
C ALA A 136 15.49 9.56 -18.90
N ARG A 137 14.71 10.13 -17.96
CA ARG A 137 15.00 11.41 -17.30
C ARG A 137 15.50 11.27 -15.86
N TYR A 138 15.01 10.28 -15.12
CA TYR A 138 15.25 10.11 -13.69
C TYR A 138 15.78 8.71 -13.31
N GLY A 139 15.90 7.80 -14.29
CA GLY A 139 16.42 6.45 -14.05
C GLY A 139 17.88 6.48 -13.61
N VAL A 140 18.19 5.65 -12.61
CA VAL A 140 19.55 5.49 -12.06
C VAL A 140 20.23 4.32 -12.76
N ALA A 141 21.48 4.50 -13.17
CA ALA A 141 22.31 3.43 -13.73
C ALA A 141 23.19 2.80 -12.64
N GLY A 142 22.97 1.52 -12.34
CA GLY A 142 23.78 0.74 -11.40
C GLY A 142 23.32 0.81 -9.94
N ALA A 143 24.13 0.19 -9.08
CA ALA A 143 23.98 0.16 -7.62
C ALA A 143 25.33 0.56 -7.00
N GLU A 144 25.30 1.20 -5.84
CA GLU A 144 26.50 1.50 -5.07
C GLU A 144 26.85 0.32 -4.17
N LEU A 145 28.03 -0.25 -4.41
CA LEU A 145 28.49 -1.51 -3.84
C LEU A 145 29.79 -1.35 -3.04
N VAL A 146 30.34 -0.14 -2.94
CA VAL A 146 31.51 0.18 -2.11
C VAL A 146 31.08 0.37 -0.66
N PRO A 147 31.44 -0.53 0.28
CA PRO A 147 31.04 -0.39 1.67
C PRO A 147 31.74 0.80 2.33
N PHE A 148 31.01 1.48 3.20
CA PHE A 148 31.39 2.67 3.96
C PHE A 148 31.70 3.92 3.12
N HIS A 149 31.27 3.97 1.85
CA HIS A 149 31.41 5.19 1.03
C HIS A 149 30.62 6.38 1.63
N SER A 150 29.51 6.11 2.32
CA SER A 150 28.71 7.12 3.03
C SER A 150 29.53 7.91 4.07
N LEU A 151 30.56 7.29 4.67
CA LEU A 151 31.48 7.98 5.59
C LEU A 151 32.42 8.95 4.86
N ALA A 152 32.82 8.63 3.63
CA ALA A 152 33.60 9.52 2.79
C ALA A 152 32.76 10.71 2.31
N ASP A 153 31.48 10.48 2.01
CA ASP A 153 30.53 11.52 1.62
C ASP A 153 30.18 12.44 2.79
N ILE A 154 29.91 11.90 3.99
CA ILE A 154 29.79 12.70 5.23
C ILE A 154 31.03 13.57 5.43
N ARG A 155 32.23 13.00 5.28
CA ARG A 155 33.49 13.75 5.45
C ARG A 155 33.67 14.86 4.41
N ARG A 156 33.25 14.62 3.16
CA ARG A 156 33.30 15.60 2.07
C ARG A 156 32.30 16.73 2.29
N ASP A 157 31.05 16.38 2.53
CA ASP A 157 29.91 17.31 2.53
C ASP A 157 29.81 18.13 3.83
N THR A 158 30.48 17.69 4.90
CA THR A 158 30.56 18.41 6.17
C THR A 158 31.91 19.11 6.41
N ALA A 159 32.82 19.08 5.43
CA ALA A 159 34.11 19.75 5.53
C ALA A 159 33.95 21.26 5.79
N GLY A 160 34.51 21.75 6.89
CA GLY A 160 34.41 23.16 7.30
C GLY A 160 33.08 23.57 7.94
N LEU A 161 32.11 22.65 8.13
CA LEU A 161 30.89 22.93 8.87
C LEU A 161 31.12 22.91 10.40
N GLY A 162 30.40 23.76 11.12
CA GLY A 162 30.31 23.68 12.58
C GLY A 162 29.46 22.49 13.03
N PRO A 163 29.65 21.94 14.26
CA PRO A 163 29.03 20.68 14.68
C PRO A 163 27.51 20.60 14.52
N GLY A 164 26.80 21.70 14.78
CA GLY A 164 25.34 21.77 14.61
C GLY A 164 24.89 21.75 13.14
N ALA A 165 25.72 22.17 12.20
CA ALA A 165 25.44 22.07 10.76
C ALA A 165 25.82 20.66 10.25
N THR A 166 26.93 20.09 10.71
CA THR A 166 27.34 18.69 10.46
C THR A 166 26.22 17.71 10.82
N LEU A 167 25.64 17.81 12.03
CA LEU A 167 24.54 16.95 12.48
C LEU A 167 23.23 17.11 11.71
N ARG A 168 23.11 18.11 10.84
CA ARG A 168 21.93 18.40 10.02
C ARG A 168 22.21 18.27 8.51
N SER A 169 23.40 17.82 8.11
CA SER A 169 23.71 17.57 6.70
C SER A 169 22.91 16.38 6.18
N ALA A 170 22.61 16.37 4.88
CA ALA A 170 21.84 15.30 4.26
C ALA A 170 22.53 13.93 4.44
N ALA A 171 23.85 13.86 4.20
CA ALA A 171 24.64 12.64 4.32
C ALA A 171 24.62 12.05 5.75
N VAL A 172 24.71 12.89 6.79
CA VAL A 172 24.61 12.42 8.19
C VAL A 172 23.20 11.96 8.51
N LEU A 173 22.19 12.71 8.08
CA LEU A 173 20.79 12.40 8.34
C LEU A 173 20.33 11.12 7.61
N GLN A 174 20.82 10.83 6.40
CA GLN A 174 20.54 9.58 5.68
C GLN A 174 20.98 8.35 6.51
N VAL A 175 22.26 8.29 6.88
CA VAL A 175 22.83 7.21 7.70
C VAL A 175 22.08 7.06 9.03
N VAL A 176 21.80 8.16 9.72
CA VAL A 176 21.06 8.14 11.00
C VAL A 176 19.61 7.68 10.82
N PHE A 177 18.91 8.16 9.79
CA PHE A 177 17.50 7.79 9.57
C PHE A 177 17.34 6.34 9.12
N ASN A 178 18.28 5.76 8.37
CA ASN A 178 18.25 4.34 8.02
C ASN A 178 18.39 3.45 9.26
N VAL A 179 19.36 3.75 10.14
CA VAL A 179 19.45 3.10 11.46
C VAL A 179 18.15 3.24 12.26
N VAL A 180 17.61 4.45 12.36
CA VAL A 180 16.37 4.74 13.13
C VAL A 180 15.15 4.02 12.52
N LEU A 181 15.05 3.94 11.20
CA LEU A 181 13.96 3.29 10.47
C LEU A 181 13.90 1.78 10.77
N PHE A 182 15.02 1.13 11.06
CA PHE A 182 15.05 -0.31 11.39
C PHE A 182 15.11 -0.64 12.89
N VAL A 183 15.29 0.34 13.78
CA VAL A 183 15.13 0.13 15.23
C VAL A 183 13.75 -0.49 15.57
N PRO A 184 12.61 -0.02 15.04
CA PRO A 184 11.31 -0.68 15.23
C PRO A 184 11.28 -2.13 14.76
N TRP A 185 11.92 -2.48 13.65
CA TRP A 185 12.02 -3.87 13.18
C TRP A 185 12.64 -4.78 14.25
N GLY A 186 13.80 -4.38 14.78
CA GLY A 186 14.50 -5.09 15.84
C GLY A 186 13.65 -5.27 17.10
N LEU A 187 13.00 -4.17 17.54
CA LEU A 187 12.09 -4.16 18.68
C LEU A 187 10.95 -5.18 18.53
N LEU A 188 10.30 -5.17 17.35
CA LEU A 188 9.16 -6.01 17.04
C LEU A 188 9.55 -7.48 16.91
N VAL A 189 10.60 -7.83 16.17
CA VAL A 189 11.01 -9.24 16.02
C VAL A 189 11.47 -9.83 17.36
N ARG A 190 12.20 -9.06 18.17
CA ARG A 190 12.67 -9.49 19.49
C ARG A 190 11.53 -9.68 20.50
N ARG A 191 10.66 -8.69 20.69
CA ARG A 191 9.64 -8.74 21.78
C ARG A 191 8.25 -9.14 21.31
N TYR A 192 7.78 -8.57 20.22
CA TYR A 192 6.42 -8.81 19.73
C TYR A 192 6.30 -10.22 19.11
N LEU A 193 7.22 -10.61 18.22
CA LEU A 193 7.31 -11.98 17.69
C LEU A 193 8.04 -12.97 18.62
N GLY A 194 8.80 -12.46 19.60
CA GLY A 194 9.46 -13.28 20.62
C GLY A 194 10.69 -14.06 20.13
N ARG A 195 11.45 -13.52 19.17
CA ARG A 195 12.62 -14.20 18.58
C ARG A 195 13.96 -13.76 19.18
N GLY A 196 15.04 -14.48 18.85
CA GLY A 196 16.41 -14.15 19.25
C GLY A 196 16.94 -12.86 18.61
N VAL A 197 18.01 -12.27 19.17
CA VAL A 197 18.68 -11.09 18.58
C VAL A 197 19.22 -11.41 17.19
N VAL A 198 19.83 -12.58 17.00
CA VAL A 198 20.32 -13.06 15.70
C VAL A 198 19.19 -13.09 14.66
N VAL A 199 18.03 -13.66 15.00
CA VAL A 199 16.86 -13.71 14.09
C VAL A 199 16.30 -12.31 13.79
N ALA A 200 16.31 -11.39 14.76
CA ALA A 200 15.89 -10.01 14.55
C ALA A 200 16.86 -9.25 13.61
N THR A 201 18.16 -9.46 13.77
CA THR A 201 19.21 -8.83 12.94
C THR A 201 19.20 -9.39 11.52
N LEU A 202 19.20 -10.73 11.37
CA LEU A 202 19.19 -11.39 10.06
C LEU A 202 17.88 -11.15 9.29
N SER A 203 16.74 -11.03 9.97
CA SER A 203 15.49 -10.64 9.29
C SER A 203 15.48 -9.16 8.89
N GLY A 204 16.16 -8.28 9.64
CA GLY A 204 16.38 -6.89 9.25
C GLY A 204 17.27 -6.79 8.01
N LEU A 205 18.39 -7.53 7.99
CA LEU A 205 19.27 -7.67 6.82
C LEU A 205 18.50 -8.17 5.59
N ALA A 206 17.72 -9.25 5.73
CA ALA A 206 16.93 -9.80 4.64
C ALA A 206 15.84 -8.83 4.14
N ALA A 207 15.20 -8.09 5.05
CA ALA A 207 14.22 -7.06 4.68
C ALA A 207 14.88 -5.87 3.97
N SER A 208 16.05 -5.41 4.41
CA SER A 208 16.77 -4.34 3.73
C SER A 208 17.28 -4.77 2.35
N LEU A 209 17.84 -5.98 2.23
CA LEU A 209 18.22 -6.56 0.93
C LEU A 209 17.01 -6.65 -0.02
N LEU A 210 15.83 -7.03 0.49
CA LEU A 210 14.60 -7.06 -0.30
C LEU A 210 14.20 -5.64 -0.74
N ILE A 211 14.32 -4.64 0.12
CA ILE A 211 14.02 -3.24 -0.20
C ILE A 211 14.97 -2.72 -1.29
N GLU A 212 16.29 -2.88 -1.13
CA GLU A 212 17.28 -2.45 -2.13
C GLU A 212 17.09 -3.19 -3.47
N THR A 213 16.82 -4.50 -3.42
CA THR A 213 16.48 -5.28 -4.64
C THR A 213 15.21 -4.74 -5.29
N THR A 214 14.18 -4.37 -4.52
CA THR A 214 12.93 -3.80 -5.01
C THR A 214 13.16 -2.44 -5.67
N GLN A 215 14.04 -1.61 -5.12
CA GLN A 215 14.41 -0.32 -5.72
C GLN A 215 15.20 -0.51 -7.02
N TYR A 216 16.28 -1.30 -6.97
CA TYR A 216 17.18 -1.59 -8.10
C TYR A 216 16.45 -2.18 -9.31
N THR A 217 15.53 -3.11 -9.06
CA THR A 217 14.78 -3.81 -10.12
C THR A 217 13.52 -3.08 -10.58
N GLY A 218 13.26 -1.86 -10.10
CA GLY A 218 12.04 -1.13 -10.47
C GLY A 218 10.76 -1.86 -10.01
N ILE A 219 10.76 -2.37 -8.78
CA ILE A 219 9.71 -3.24 -8.23
C ILE A 219 9.55 -4.49 -9.10
N PHE A 220 10.64 -5.25 -9.25
CA PHE A 220 10.70 -6.51 -10.01
C PHE A 220 10.20 -6.38 -11.46
N GLY A 221 10.54 -5.27 -12.12
CA GLY A 221 10.21 -4.99 -13.53
C GLY A 221 8.86 -4.32 -13.78
N ILE A 222 8.09 -3.96 -12.73
CA ILE A 222 6.88 -3.13 -12.89
C ILE A 222 7.22 -1.73 -13.42
N ILE A 223 8.36 -1.20 -13.01
CA ILE A 223 9.00 0.02 -13.54
C ILE A 223 10.21 -0.44 -14.37
N PRO A 224 10.38 0.02 -15.62
CA PRO A 224 11.42 -0.49 -16.53
C PRO A 224 12.84 0.01 -16.21
N CYS A 225 13.06 0.66 -15.07
CA CYS A 225 14.36 1.15 -14.62
C CYS A 225 14.45 1.18 -13.09
N SER A 226 15.68 1.29 -12.57
CA SER A 226 15.89 1.69 -11.18
C SER A 226 15.47 3.16 -11.00
N TYR A 227 14.59 3.42 -10.04
CA TYR A 227 14.08 4.77 -9.72
C TYR A 227 14.69 5.36 -8.43
N ARG A 228 15.60 4.63 -7.79
CA ARG A 228 16.43 5.04 -6.64
C ARG A 228 17.81 4.36 -6.73
N VAL A 229 18.84 4.95 -6.16
CA VAL A 229 20.14 4.27 -6.02
C VAL A 229 19.96 3.14 -5.00
N ALA A 230 20.32 1.91 -5.37
CA ALA A 230 20.40 0.81 -4.41
C ALA A 230 21.80 0.81 -3.78
N ASP A 231 21.87 0.72 -2.45
CA ASP A 231 23.08 1.06 -1.70
C ASP A 231 23.42 0.00 -0.63
N VAL A 232 24.65 -0.49 -0.65
CA VAL A 232 25.17 -1.44 0.37
C VAL A 232 25.25 -0.81 1.77
N ASP A 233 25.49 0.50 1.89
CA ASP A 233 25.53 1.18 3.18
C ASP A 233 24.13 1.35 3.79
N ASP A 234 23.10 1.49 2.97
CA ASP A 234 21.71 1.44 3.41
C ASP A 234 21.38 0.04 3.98
N VAL A 235 21.85 -1.05 3.35
CA VAL A 235 21.75 -2.41 3.92
C VAL A 235 22.46 -2.54 5.27
N LEU A 236 23.68 -2.02 5.38
CA LEU A 236 24.48 -2.10 6.62
C LEU A 236 23.84 -1.29 7.76
N THR A 237 23.40 -0.06 7.47
CA THR A 237 22.80 0.86 8.46
C THR A 237 21.42 0.38 8.91
N ASN A 238 20.58 -0.11 8.00
CA ASN A 238 19.31 -0.76 8.34
C ASN A 238 19.53 -2.03 9.19
N THR A 239 20.53 -2.84 8.86
CA THR A 239 20.89 -4.03 9.66
C THR A 239 21.36 -3.66 11.07
N LEU A 240 22.16 -2.60 11.20
CA LEU A 240 22.57 -2.03 12.49
C LEU A 240 21.37 -1.53 13.29
N GLY A 241 20.41 -0.85 12.63
CA GLY A 241 19.13 -0.45 13.23
C GLY A 241 18.38 -1.64 13.83
N ALA A 242 18.24 -2.72 13.07
CA ALA A 242 17.58 -3.94 13.53
C ALA A 242 18.31 -4.61 14.71
N LEU A 243 19.65 -4.59 14.73
CA LEU A 243 20.45 -5.06 15.87
C LEU A 243 20.20 -4.20 17.12
N LEU A 244 20.36 -2.88 17.01
CA LEU A 244 20.17 -1.94 18.13
C LEU A 244 18.74 -2.02 18.70
N GLY A 245 17.74 -2.10 17.83
CA GLY A 245 16.35 -2.34 18.22
C GLY A 245 16.17 -3.66 18.97
N ALA A 246 16.78 -4.75 18.50
CA ALA A 246 16.69 -6.05 19.15
C ALA A 246 17.41 -6.09 20.52
N LEU A 247 18.47 -5.31 20.70
CA LEU A 247 19.15 -5.14 21.99
C LEU A 247 18.32 -4.28 22.96
N ALA A 248 17.66 -3.21 22.47
CA ALA A 248 16.84 -2.31 23.28
C ALA A 248 15.45 -2.87 23.65
N ALA A 249 14.94 -3.85 22.92
CA ALA A 249 13.57 -4.38 23.08
C ALA A 249 13.18 -4.87 24.49
N PRO A 250 14.06 -5.55 25.27
CA PRO A 250 13.75 -5.96 26.63
C PRO A 250 13.44 -4.78 27.57
N LEU A 251 14.04 -3.61 27.31
CA LEU A 251 13.82 -2.37 28.06
C LEU A 251 12.60 -1.61 27.53
N LEU A 252 12.61 -1.26 26.24
CA LEU A 252 11.60 -0.36 25.64
C LEU A 252 10.21 -1.00 25.54
N LEU A 253 10.13 -2.33 25.38
CA LEU A 253 8.88 -3.07 25.30
C LEU A 253 8.62 -3.97 26.53
N ARG A 254 9.22 -3.63 27.68
CA ARG A 254 9.02 -4.35 28.97
C ARG A 254 7.55 -4.46 29.40
N TRP A 255 6.75 -3.45 29.06
CA TRP A 255 5.32 -3.35 29.38
C TRP A 255 4.45 -4.36 28.61
N MET A 256 4.93 -4.87 27.47
CA MET A 256 4.21 -5.82 26.61
C MET A 256 4.34 -7.25 27.15
N PRO A 257 3.24 -8.04 27.26
CA PRO A 257 3.29 -9.43 27.71
C PRO A 257 4.17 -10.31 26.83
N ARG A 258 4.93 -11.25 27.43
CA ARG A 258 5.82 -12.14 26.68
C ARG A 258 5.01 -13.11 25.82
N ALA A 259 5.56 -13.51 24.67
CA ALA A 259 4.89 -14.44 23.76
C ALA A 259 4.58 -15.79 24.44
N ALA A 260 5.55 -16.34 25.18
CA ALA A 260 5.42 -17.62 25.88
C ALA A 260 4.32 -17.61 26.97
N GLU A 261 4.19 -16.52 27.73
CA GLU A 261 3.16 -16.36 28.77
C GLU A 261 1.74 -16.44 28.19
N LEU A 262 1.53 -15.79 27.04
CA LEU A 262 0.23 -15.80 26.35
C LEU A 262 -0.03 -17.12 25.62
N GLU A 263 1.02 -17.78 25.14
CA GLU A 263 0.94 -19.09 24.50
C GLU A 263 0.58 -20.21 25.48
N ALA A 264 1.14 -20.21 26.69
CA ALA A 264 0.75 -21.14 27.76
C ALA A 264 -0.77 -21.04 28.05
N ARG A 265 -1.32 -19.82 27.99
CA ARG A 265 -2.74 -19.52 28.18
C ARG A 265 -3.59 -19.64 26.91
N ARG A 266 -3.09 -20.24 25.83
CA ARG A 266 -3.82 -20.38 24.55
C ARG A 266 -5.04 -21.31 24.67
N GLY A 267 -4.99 -22.31 25.55
CA GLY A 267 -6.08 -23.29 25.74
C GLY A 267 -7.30 -22.74 26.51
N GLU A 268 -7.15 -21.63 27.23
CA GLU A 268 -8.21 -21.08 28.08
C GLU A 268 -9.41 -20.59 27.25
N ALA A 269 -10.61 -21.05 27.60
CA ALA A 269 -11.86 -20.48 27.11
C ALA A 269 -12.00 -19.00 27.54
N ARG A 270 -12.57 -18.16 26.67
CA ARG A 270 -12.72 -16.72 26.91
C ARG A 270 -14.09 -16.23 26.44
N PRO A 271 -14.70 -15.23 27.09
CA PRO A 271 -16.03 -14.75 26.71
C PRO A 271 -16.07 -14.23 25.27
N VAL A 272 -17.28 -14.27 24.68
CA VAL A 272 -17.55 -13.77 23.34
C VAL A 272 -17.80 -12.26 23.38
N THR A 273 -16.78 -11.48 23.04
CA THR A 273 -16.87 -10.01 22.98
C THR A 273 -17.33 -9.51 21.62
N VAL A 274 -17.86 -8.28 21.58
CA VAL A 274 -18.27 -7.59 20.34
C VAL A 274 -17.09 -7.46 19.37
N SER A 275 -15.93 -7.01 19.86
CA SER A 275 -14.70 -6.87 19.04
C SER A 275 -14.23 -8.20 18.47
N ARG A 276 -14.36 -9.30 19.21
CA ARG A 276 -14.03 -10.66 18.74
C ARG A 276 -15.01 -11.14 17.66
N ARG A 277 -16.31 -10.86 17.80
CA ARG A 277 -17.32 -11.14 16.76
C ARG A 277 -17.07 -10.34 15.49
N TRP A 278 -16.82 -9.03 15.61
CA TRP A 278 -16.51 -8.16 14.47
C TRP A 278 -15.20 -8.54 13.78
N LEU A 279 -14.14 -8.90 14.51
CA LEU A 279 -12.92 -9.41 13.88
C LEU A 279 -13.18 -10.70 13.09
N GLY A 280 -14.01 -11.61 13.62
CA GLY A 280 -14.44 -12.79 12.86
C GLY A 280 -15.14 -12.42 11.54
N MET A 281 -16.09 -11.48 11.58
CA MET A 281 -16.82 -11.01 10.39
C MET A 281 -15.90 -10.29 9.39
N LEU A 282 -15.00 -9.43 9.87
CA LEU A 282 -14.00 -8.73 9.05
C LEU A 282 -13.04 -9.71 8.37
N LEU A 283 -12.66 -10.80 9.05
CA LEU A 283 -11.81 -11.83 8.47
C LEU A 283 -12.53 -12.65 7.40
N ASP A 284 -13.83 -12.94 7.56
CA ASP A 284 -14.61 -13.60 6.49
C ASP A 284 -14.76 -12.68 5.27
N ALA A 285 -15.08 -11.40 5.47
CA ALA A 285 -15.20 -10.42 4.40
C ALA A 285 -13.86 -10.19 3.68
N LEU A 286 -12.77 -10.01 4.41
CA LEU A 286 -11.44 -9.86 3.83
C LEU A 286 -11.01 -11.12 3.07
N LEU A 287 -11.31 -12.32 3.60
CA LEU A 287 -10.94 -13.57 2.95
C LEU A 287 -11.63 -13.75 1.60
N VAL A 288 -12.94 -13.46 1.49
CA VAL A 288 -13.64 -13.55 0.20
C VAL A 288 -13.13 -12.51 -0.80
N THR A 289 -12.91 -11.27 -0.37
CA THR A 289 -12.40 -10.19 -1.24
C THR A 289 -10.97 -10.47 -1.72
N VAL A 290 -10.06 -10.84 -0.81
CA VAL A 290 -8.65 -11.13 -1.18
C VAL A 290 -8.57 -12.36 -2.08
N LEU A 291 -9.32 -13.43 -1.78
CA LEU A 291 -9.35 -14.62 -2.62
C LEU A 291 -9.90 -14.31 -4.03
N GLY A 292 -10.96 -13.50 -4.12
CA GLY A 292 -11.49 -13.03 -5.39
C GLY A 292 -10.47 -12.21 -6.19
N VAL A 293 -9.87 -11.19 -5.58
CA VAL A 293 -8.84 -10.36 -6.23
C VAL A 293 -7.65 -11.20 -6.70
N VAL A 294 -7.14 -12.12 -5.89
CA VAL A 294 -6.02 -13.01 -6.26
C VAL A 294 -6.38 -13.89 -7.46
N LEU A 295 -7.59 -14.47 -7.50
CA LEU A 295 -8.03 -15.31 -8.61
C LEU A 295 -8.29 -14.49 -9.89
N GLN A 296 -8.84 -13.29 -9.79
CA GLN A 296 -9.03 -12.38 -10.93
C GLN A 296 -7.69 -11.89 -11.52
N VAL A 297 -6.75 -11.48 -10.66
CA VAL A 297 -5.39 -11.09 -11.08
C VAL A 297 -4.69 -12.27 -11.72
N GLY A 298 -4.72 -13.46 -11.10
CA GLY A 298 -4.13 -14.68 -11.67
C GLY A 298 -4.71 -15.02 -13.04
N TYR A 299 -6.03 -14.95 -13.22
CA TYR A 299 -6.70 -15.15 -14.50
C TYR A 299 -6.20 -14.15 -15.57
N ARG A 300 -6.21 -12.85 -15.26
CA ARG A 300 -5.75 -11.79 -16.17
C ARG A 300 -4.25 -11.91 -16.50
N THR A 301 -3.41 -12.28 -15.54
CA THR A 301 -1.99 -12.56 -15.77
C THR A 301 -1.80 -13.75 -16.70
N VAL A 302 -2.58 -14.83 -16.54
CA VAL A 302 -2.52 -15.99 -17.45
C VAL A 302 -2.95 -15.60 -18.86
N LEU A 303 -4.02 -14.81 -19.03
CA LEU A 303 -4.40 -14.29 -20.36
C LEU A 303 -3.27 -13.48 -21.01
N LEU A 304 -2.66 -12.57 -20.26
CA LEU A 304 -1.56 -11.73 -20.72
C LEU A 304 -0.34 -12.57 -21.16
N LEU A 305 0.06 -13.55 -20.34
CA LEU A 305 1.16 -14.47 -20.67
C LEU A 305 0.88 -15.37 -21.88
N LEU A 306 -0.40 -15.64 -22.17
CA LEU A 306 -0.85 -16.38 -23.35
C LEU A 306 -1.12 -15.47 -24.57
N GLY A 307 -0.82 -14.17 -24.49
CA GLY A 307 -1.06 -13.21 -25.57
C GLY A 307 -2.54 -13.02 -25.92
N ARG A 308 -3.45 -13.33 -25.00
CA ARG A 308 -4.91 -13.19 -25.19
C ARG A 308 -5.35 -11.76 -24.83
N PRO A 309 -6.38 -11.22 -25.51
CA PRO A 309 -6.97 -9.95 -25.13
C PRO A 309 -7.54 -10.03 -23.70
N LEU A 310 -7.37 -8.97 -22.93
CA LEU A 310 -7.98 -8.83 -21.61
C LEU A 310 -9.43 -8.34 -21.75
N PRO A 311 -10.40 -8.89 -20.99
CA PRO A 311 -11.76 -8.37 -21.00
C PRO A 311 -11.84 -6.94 -20.44
N ASP A 312 -12.58 -6.07 -21.13
CA ASP A 312 -12.83 -4.68 -20.70
C ASP A 312 -13.74 -4.59 -19.45
N GLY A 313 -14.39 -5.69 -19.07
CA GLY A 313 -15.30 -5.79 -17.93
C GLY A 313 -15.18 -7.10 -17.14
N THR A 314 -16.28 -7.55 -16.57
CA THR A 314 -16.39 -8.89 -15.96
C THR A 314 -17.05 -9.85 -16.94
N ASP A 315 -16.29 -10.83 -17.42
CA ASP A 315 -16.79 -11.94 -18.20
C ASP A 315 -17.10 -13.16 -17.32
N TRP A 316 -17.72 -14.20 -17.89
CA TRP A 316 -18.10 -15.41 -17.15
C TRP A 316 -16.93 -16.10 -16.43
N PRO A 317 -15.73 -16.30 -17.05
CA PRO A 317 -14.55 -16.78 -16.34
C PRO A 317 -14.13 -15.91 -15.16
N GLN A 318 -14.08 -14.58 -15.33
CA GLN A 318 -13.69 -13.66 -14.26
C GLN A 318 -14.71 -13.64 -13.12
N TRP A 319 -16.01 -13.71 -13.39
CA TRP A 319 -17.05 -13.82 -12.36
C TRP A 319 -17.00 -15.17 -11.62
N LEU A 320 -16.82 -16.27 -12.37
CA LEU A 320 -16.71 -17.61 -11.81
C LEU A 320 -15.52 -17.72 -10.85
N LEU A 321 -14.32 -17.33 -11.31
CA LEU A 321 -13.09 -17.41 -10.53
C LEU A 321 -13.02 -16.31 -9.46
N GLY A 322 -13.52 -15.12 -9.76
CA GLY A 322 -13.37 -13.92 -8.95
C GLY A 322 -14.45 -13.70 -7.90
N THR A 323 -15.63 -14.29 -8.06
CA THR A 323 -16.78 -14.08 -7.15
C THR A 323 -17.41 -15.42 -6.72
N LEU A 324 -17.78 -16.31 -7.66
CA LEU A 324 -18.47 -17.57 -7.31
C LEU A 324 -17.59 -18.57 -6.53
N VAL A 325 -16.36 -18.82 -6.97
CA VAL A 325 -15.41 -19.71 -6.27
C VAL A 325 -15.07 -19.18 -4.87
N PRO A 326 -14.69 -17.91 -4.67
CA PRO A 326 -14.50 -17.33 -3.34
C PRO A 326 -15.74 -17.43 -2.45
N PHE A 327 -16.93 -17.11 -2.97
CA PHE A 327 -18.19 -17.26 -2.25
C PHE A 327 -18.39 -18.69 -1.73
N ALA A 328 -18.23 -19.68 -2.61
CA ALA A 328 -18.40 -21.09 -2.27
C ALA A 328 -17.39 -21.52 -1.19
N LEU A 329 -16.11 -21.16 -1.36
CA LEU A 329 -15.04 -21.55 -0.43
C LEU A 329 -15.14 -20.85 0.94
N VAL A 330 -15.66 -19.62 1.01
CA VAL A 330 -15.71 -18.83 2.25
C VAL A 330 -17.03 -18.97 3.02
N PHE A 331 -18.16 -19.10 2.33
CA PHE A 331 -19.49 -19.13 2.97
C PHE A 331 -20.23 -20.46 2.85
N VAL A 332 -20.08 -21.18 1.74
CA VAL A 332 -20.77 -22.47 1.53
C VAL A 332 -20.01 -23.61 2.22
N VAL A 333 -18.73 -23.83 1.87
CA VAL A 333 -17.93 -24.95 2.38
C VAL A 333 -17.85 -24.99 3.93
N PRO A 334 -17.58 -23.89 4.66
CA PRO A 334 -17.42 -23.96 6.12
C PRO A 334 -18.71 -24.35 6.86
N THR A 335 -19.87 -24.14 6.24
CA THR A 335 -21.19 -24.48 6.78
C THR A 335 -21.36 -25.99 6.97
N PHE A 336 -20.73 -26.80 6.11
CA PHE A 336 -20.77 -28.27 6.17
C PHE A 336 -19.64 -28.88 7.01
N LEU A 337 -18.64 -28.10 7.42
CA LEU A 337 -17.45 -28.57 8.13
C LEU A 337 -17.55 -28.37 9.65
N GLY A 338 -17.48 -29.47 10.42
CA GLY A 338 -17.39 -29.44 11.88
C GLY A 338 -18.59 -28.74 12.54
N SER A 339 -18.34 -27.71 13.34
CA SER A 339 -19.41 -26.91 13.97
C SER A 339 -20.24 -26.07 12.99
N GLY A 340 -19.82 -25.93 11.73
CA GLY A 340 -20.42 -24.98 10.79
C GLY A 340 -19.95 -23.53 11.00
N ALA A 341 -18.88 -23.31 11.79
CA ALA A 341 -18.25 -22.00 11.96
C ALA A 341 -17.58 -21.55 10.66
N SER A 342 -17.64 -20.24 10.34
CA SER A 342 -16.88 -19.64 9.23
C SER A 342 -15.37 -19.61 9.49
N TRP A 343 -14.56 -19.29 8.48
CA TRP A 343 -13.09 -19.23 8.61
C TRP A 343 -12.65 -18.15 9.60
N GLY A 344 -13.26 -16.97 9.54
CA GLY A 344 -13.07 -15.88 10.48
C GLY A 344 -13.47 -16.28 11.90
N GLN A 345 -14.65 -16.91 12.08
CA GLN A 345 -15.07 -17.46 13.38
C GLN A 345 -14.04 -18.45 13.95
N ARG A 346 -13.58 -19.44 13.16
CA ARG A 346 -12.52 -20.39 13.57
C ARG A 346 -11.21 -19.66 13.94
N THR A 347 -10.90 -18.59 13.24
CA THR A 347 -9.69 -17.78 13.46
C THR A 347 -9.72 -17.04 14.79
N VAL A 348 -10.91 -16.62 15.23
CA VAL A 348 -11.16 -16.05 16.56
C VAL A 348 -11.67 -17.05 17.60
N TRP A 349 -11.49 -18.35 17.37
CA TRP A 349 -11.91 -19.44 18.27
C TRP A 349 -13.40 -19.39 18.66
N LEU A 350 -14.26 -18.95 17.74
CA LEU A 350 -15.71 -18.93 17.91
C LEU A 350 -16.35 -20.11 17.19
N ALA A 351 -17.37 -20.71 17.81
CA ALA A 351 -18.20 -21.74 17.19
C ALA A 351 -19.69 -21.46 17.43
N PRO A 352 -20.57 -21.73 16.45
CA PRO A 352 -22.01 -21.75 16.70
C PRO A 352 -22.39 -23.03 17.45
N ARG A 353 -23.38 -22.94 18.35
CA ARG A 353 -23.99 -24.06 19.08
C ARG A 353 -25.50 -23.88 19.17
N TRP A 354 -26.21 -24.99 19.37
CA TRP A 354 -27.65 -25.04 19.57
C TRP A 354 -27.92 -25.89 20.81
N ALA A 355 -28.44 -25.26 21.87
CA ALA A 355 -28.62 -25.89 23.19
C ALA A 355 -27.34 -26.65 23.65
N GLY A 356 -26.18 -25.97 23.58
CA GLY A 356 -24.86 -26.54 23.90
C GLY A 356 -24.28 -27.52 22.87
N ARG A 357 -25.09 -28.10 21.98
CA ARG A 357 -24.70 -29.15 21.01
C ARG A 357 -24.25 -28.58 19.66
N PRO A 358 -23.46 -29.33 18.86
CA PRO A 358 -23.26 -29.02 17.44
C PRO A 358 -24.60 -29.02 16.69
N GLY A 359 -24.79 -28.09 15.76
CA GLY A 359 -26.03 -27.99 14.98
C GLY A 359 -26.13 -29.03 13.87
N THR A 360 -27.37 -29.38 13.51
CA THR A 360 -27.66 -30.20 12.33
C THR A 360 -27.26 -29.47 11.04
N THR A 361 -27.18 -30.18 9.91
CA THR A 361 -26.92 -29.54 8.61
C THR A 361 -27.96 -28.48 8.27
N ALA A 362 -29.25 -28.73 8.52
CA ALA A 362 -30.31 -27.74 8.30
C ALA A 362 -30.12 -26.47 9.16
N GLN A 363 -29.79 -26.62 10.45
CA GLN A 363 -29.50 -25.50 11.35
C GLN A 363 -28.27 -24.69 10.89
N ARG A 364 -27.19 -25.37 10.49
CA ARG A 364 -25.98 -24.71 9.98
C ARG A 364 -26.26 -23.94 8.69
N VAL A 365 -26.99 -24.53 7.74
CA VAL A 365 -27.42 -23.89 6.49
C VAL A 365 -28.32 -22.68 6.76
N ALA A 366 -29.34 -22.80 7.62
CA ALA A 366 -30.20 -21.68 7.99
C ALA A 366 -29.40 -20.52 8.61
N ARG A 367 -28.42 -20.81 9.48
CA ARG A 367 -27.52 -19.80 10.06
C ARG A 367 -26.65 -19.12 9.00
N ALA A 368 -26.13 -19.86 8.04
CA ALA A 368 -25.31 -19.32 6.96
C ALA A 368 -26.13 -18.41 6.03
N ALA A 369 -27.32 -18.89 5.63
CA ALA A 369 -28.30 -18.17 4.81
C ALA A 369 -28.92 -16.94 5.51
N ALA A 370 -28.89 -16.87 6.84
CA ALA A 370 -29.24 -15.66 7.60
C ALA A 370 -28.02 -14.79 7.97
N GLY A 371 -26.88 -14.99 7.30
CA GLY A 371 -25.60 -14.36 7.64
C GLY A 371 -24.70 -14.17 6.41
N GLY A 372 -23.43 -14.55 6.54
CA GLY A 372 -22.41 -14.30 5.51
C GLY A 372 -22.74 -14.86 4.12
N ALA A 373 -23.50 -15.96 4.04
CA ALA A 373 -23.89 -16.52 2.73
C ALA A 373 -24.96 -15.68 2.03
N LEU A 374 -25.84 -14.96 2.75
CA LEU A 374 -26.76 -14.01 2.12
C LEU A 374 -26.03 -12.77 1.63
N TRP A 375 -25.12 -12.22 2.44
CA TRP A 375 -24.26 -11.11 2.01
C TRP A 375 -23.44 -11.47 0.77
N GLY A 376 -22.80 -12.65 0.77
CA GLY A 376 -22.04 -13.13 -0.38
C GLY A 376 -22.90 -13.44 -1.61
N ALA A 377 -24.13 -13.95 -1.43
CA ALA A 377 -25.05 -14.21 -2.55
C ALA A 377 -25.56 -12.91 -3.18
N LEU A 378 -25.76 -11.85 -2.39
CA LEU A 378 -26.02 -10.50 -2.94
C LEU A 378 -24.80 -9.98 -3.71
N GLY A 379 -23.58 -10.27 -3.25
CA GLY A 379 -22.34 -10.00 -4.00
C GLY A 379 -22.27 -10.73 -5.36
N LEU A 380 -22.73 -11.99 -5.43
CA LEU A 380 -22.81 -12.73 -6.71
C LEU A 380 -23.73 -12.06 -7.73
N LEU A 381 -24.86 -11.51 -7.27
CA LEU A 381 -25.81 -10.77 -8.12
C LEU A 381 -25.25 -9.41 -8.52
N ALA A 382 -24.56 -8.72 -7.61
CA ALA A 382 -23.93 -7.42 -7.85
C ALA A 382 -22.83 -7.46 -8.92
N ASP A 383 -22.03 -8.53 -8.96
CA ASP A 383 -20.88 -8.66 -9.87
C ASP A 383 -21.23 -9.31 -11.23
N LEU A 384 -22.51 -9.53 -11.55
CA LEU A 384 -22.93 -10.30 -12.74
C LEU A 384 -22.28 -9.79 -14.05
N PRO A 385 -21.92 -10.70 -14.98
CA PRO A 385 -21.39 -10.33 -16.30
C PRO A 385 -22.31 -9.41 -17.10
N THR A 386 -21.72 -8.58 -17.97
CA THR A 386 -22.44 -7.50 -18.69
C THR A 386 -23.41 -8.00 -19.76
N ASP A 387 -23.39 -9.28 -20.13
CA ASP A 387 -24.21 -9.91 -21.15
C ASP A 387 -25.51 -10.56 -20.59
N VAL A 388 -25.84 -10.35 -19.31
CA VAL A 388 -27.07 -10.87 -18.70
C VAL A 388 -28.34 -10.14 -19.16
N PRO A 389 -29.51 -10.81 -19.20
CA PRO A 389 -30.81 -10.17 -19.41
C PRO A 389 -31.08 -8.98 -18.48
N THR A 390 -31.75 -7.96 -18.98
CA THR A 390 -32.02 -6.68 -18.26
C THR A 390 -32.63 -6.88 -16.87
N ALA A 391 -33.50 -7.87 -16.69
CA ALA A 391 -34.10 -8.17 -15.38
C ALA A 391 -33.07 -8.64 -14.33
N LEU A 392 -32.01 -9.35 -14.76
CA LEU A 392 -30.91 -9.76 -13.89
C LEU A 392 -29.92 -8.61 -13.64
N ALA A 393 -29.68 -7.75 -14.62
CA ALA A 393 -28.88 -6.53 -14.43
C ALA A 393 -29.51 -5.61 -13.35
N VAL A 394 -30.82 -5.35 -13.45
CA VAL A 394 -31.58 -4.58 -12.44
C VAL A 394 -31.53 -5.27 -11.06
N ALA A 395 -31.58 -6.61 -11.01
CA ALA A 395 -31.42 -7.34 -9.75
C ALA A 395 -30.02 -7.16 -9.14
N GLY A 396 -28.96 -7.08 -9.96
CA GLY A 396 -27.60 -6.78 -9.53
C GLY A 396 -27.45 -5.36 -8.98
N ASP A 397 -27.98 -4.36 -9.69
CA ASP A 397 -27.99 -2.96 -9.24
C ASP A 397 -28.69 -2.78 -7.88
N VAL A 398 -29.78 -3.52 -7.64
CA VAL A 398 -30.49 -3.55 -6.35
C VAL A 398 -29.72 -4.37 -5.30
N ALA A 399 -29.01 -5.42 -5.69
CA ALA A 399 -28.25 -6.26 -4.76
C ALA A 399 -27.11 -5.50 -4.06
N VAL A 400 -26.45 -4.55 -4.73
CA VAL A 400 -25.36 -3.73 -4.15
C VAL A 400 -25.81 -2.98 -2.88
N PRO A 401 -26.79 -2.06 -2.89
CA PRO A 401 -27.21 -1.34 -1.68
C PRO A 401 -27.82 -2.28 -0.63
N VAL A 402 -28.51 -3.35 -1.05
CA VAL A 402 -29.06 -4.35 -0.12
C VAL A 402 -27.94 -5.13 0.60
N ALA A 403 -26.84 -5.47 -0.09
CA ALA A 403 -25.67 -6.10 0.52
C ALA A 403 -25.02 -5.19 1.57
N TRP A 404 -24.85 -3.90 1.26
CA TRP A 404 -24.30 -2.92 2.20
C TRP A 404 -25.20 -2.70 3.42
N LEU A 405 -26.52 -2.57 3.20
CA LEU A 405 -27.49 -2.46 4.30
C LEU A 405 -27.49 -3.72 5.17
N PHE A 406 -27.48 -4.91 4.57
CA PHE A 406 -27.45 -6.17 5.29
C PHE A 406 -26.14 -6.36 6.08
N ALA A 407 -24.99 -5.95 5.53
CA ALA A 407 -23.71 -5.95 6.23
C ALA A 407 -23.74 -4.99 7.44
N LEU A 408 -24.24 -3.78 7.27
CA LEU A 408 -24.41 -2.79 8.34
C LEU A 408 -25.31 -3.34 9.46
N VAL A 409 -26.50 -3.82 9.12
CA VAL A 409 -27.44 -4.42 10.10
C VAL A 409 -26.80 -5.62 10.81
N SER A 410 -26.07 -6.48 10.08
CA SER A 410 -25.37 -7.63 10.66
C SER A 410 -24.28 -7.24 11.65
N VAL A 411 -23.51 -6.17 11.38
CA VAL A 411 -22.47 -5.64 12.27
C VAL A 411 -23.10 -4.98 13.50
N VAL A 412 -24.13 -4.15 13.30
CA VAL A 412 -24.84 -3.42 14.37
C VAL A 412 -25.61 -4.39 15.28
N ALA A 413 -26.16 -5.49 14.78
CA ALA A 413 -26.89 -6.48 15.59
C ALA A 413 -26.00 -7.22 16.62
N VAL A 414 -24.68 -7.23 16.47
CA VAL A 414 -23.76 -7.93 17.39
C VAL A 414 -23.83 -7.41 18.83
N PRO A 415 -23.67 -6.11 19.13
CA PRO A 415 -23.84 -5.59 20.49
C PRO A 415 -25.27 -5.77 21.04
N PHE A 416 -26.32 -5.64 20.22
CA PHE A 416 -27.71 -5.63 20.68
C PHE A 416 -28.37 -7.01 20.82
N THR A 417 -27.64 -8.11 20.62
CA THR A 417 -28.18 -9.47 20.73
C THR A 417 -27.62 -10.24 21.93
N PRO A 418 -28.44 -11.08 22.61
CA PRO A 418 -27.98 -11.95 23.69
C PRO A 418 -26.81 -12.84 23.25
N GLY A 419 -25.81 -13.01 24.12
CA GLY A 419 -24.58 -13.76 23.81
C GLY A 419 -23.76 -13.20 22.64
N ARG A 420 -24.06 -11.99 22.14
CA ARG A 420 -23.51 -11.40 20.91
C ARG A 420 -23.70 -12.29 19.68
N ARG A 421 -24.78 -13.08 19.65
CA ARG A 421 -25.05 -14.06 18.59
C ARG A 421 -25.22 -13.43 17.20
N GLY A 422 -25.71 -12.18 17.14
CA GLY A 422 -25.96 -11.43 15.91
C GLY A 422 -27.19 -11.91 15.14
N LEU A 423 -27.48 -11.28 14.01
CA LEU A 423 -28.68 -11.55 13.19
C LEU A 423 -28.83 -13.04 12.83
N SER A 424 -27.79 -13.64 12.26
CA SER A 424 -27.78 -15.08 11.92
C SER A 424 -28.07 -16.00 13.11
N GLY A 425 -27.61 -15.65 14.32
CA GLY A 425 -27.88 -16.41 15.53
C GLY A 425 -29.32 -16.25 16.05
N VAL A 426 -29.91 -15.06 15.89
CA VAL A 426 -31.32 -14.82 16.22
C VAL A 426 -32.23 -15.63 15.29
N VAL A 427 -31.99 -15.58 13.97
CA VAL A 427 -32.83 -16.27 12.97
C VAL A 427 -32.73 -17.80 13.05
N SER A 428 -31.54 -18.34 13.32
CA SER A 428 -31.31 -19.80 13.34
C SER A 428 -31.39 -20.44 14.73
N GLY A 429 -31.63 -19.66 15.79
CA GLY A 429 -31.53 -20.12 17.18
C GLY A 429 -30.10 -20.46 17.63
N ALA A 430 -29.08 -20.11 16.85
CA ALA A 430 -27.69 -20.40 17.19
C ALA A 430 -27.14 -19.43 18.25
N GLU A 431 -26.52 -19.99 19.27
CA GLU A 431 -25.62 -19.28 20.18
C GLU A 431 -24.20 -19.26 19.61
N VAL A 432 -23.39 -18.30 20.02
CA VAL A 432 -21.97 -18.24 19.65
C VAL A 432 -21.15 -18.33 20.93
N VAL A 433 -20.31 -19.35 21.00
CA VAL A 433 -19.49 -19.70 22.18
C VAL A 433 -18.00 -19.72 21.82
N ASP A 434 -17.12 -19.77 22.82
CA ASP A 434 -15.73 -20.13 22.58
C ASP A 434 -15.62 -21.62 22.22
N ALA A 435 -14.90 -21.93 21.14
CA ALA A 435 -14.67 -23.31 20.71
C ALA A 435 -13.96 -24.17 21.77
N ARG A 436 -13.31 -23.56 22.76
CA ARG A 436 -12.58 -24.21 23.87
C ARG A 436 -13.43 -24.47 25.12
N GLU A 437 -14.65 -23.95 25.21
CA GLU A 437 -15.55 -24.25 26.35
C GLU A 437 -15.89 -25.73 26.45
N THR A 438 -15.86 -26.47 25.34
CA THR A 438 -16.26 -27.90 25.29
C THR A 438 -15.13 -28.86 25.65
N THR A 439 -13.87 -28.42 25.75
CA THR A 439 -12.73 -29.28 26.12
C THR A 439 -12.52 -29.43 27.62
N LEU A 440 -13.39 -28.83 28.45
CA LEU A 440 -13.23 -28.75 29.91
C LEU A 440 -14.41 -29.33 30.71
N SER A 441 -15.36 -30.00 30.07
CA SER A 441 -16.31 -30.86 30.77
C SER A 441 -15.79 -32.30 30.71
N PRO A 442 -15.34 -32.90 31.82
CA PRO A 442 -15.25 -34.35 31.91
C PRO A 442 -16.64 -34.94 31.69
N ALA A 443 -16.68 -36.14 31.11
CA ALA A 443 -17.86 -36.99 31.10
C ALA A 443 -17.96 -37.77 32.42
#